data_AF-A0A7S2GKZ6-F1
#
_entry.id   AF-A0A7S2GKZ6-F1
#
_cell.length_a   1.000
_cell.length_b   1.000
_cell.length_c   1.000
_cell.angle_alpha   90.00
_cell.angle_beta   90.00
_cell.angle_gamma   90.00
#
_symmetry.space_group_name_H-M   'P 1'
#
loop_
_entity.id
_entity.type
_entity.pdbx_description
1 polymer ?
#
loop_
_entity_poly.entity_id
_entity_poly.type
_entity_poly.pdbx_seq_one_letter_code
_entity_poly.pdbx_strand_id
1 'polypeptide(L)'
;RKCTGCRVSAICRQLRCRACSDCALRLFTLGPIIESSVAMVFGPWNGRYPRLSSHLASSGIDPNAINQWRAVHDFNEPHLAAGCTPSNWSAMLPDALGEAWTVESVPG
;
A
#
# COMPACT_ATOMS: atom_id res chain seq x y z
N ARG A 1 3.46 5.59 -10.54
CA ARG A 1 4.48 6.67 -10.71
C ARG A 1 3.73 7.92 -11.12
N LYS A 2 4.13 9.12 -10.69
CA LYS A 2 3.44 10.38 -11.06
C LYS A 2 1.93 10.31 -10.76
N CYS A 3 1.58 9.77 -9.60
CA CYS A 3 0.20 9.60 -9.16
C CYS A 3 -0.10 10.60 -8.06
N THR A 4 -1.29 11.22 -8.09
CA THR A 4 -1.74 12.17 -7.08
C THR A 4 -3.17 11.84 -6.67
N GLY A 5 -3.48 11.88 -5.36
CA GLY A 5 -4.85 11.67 -4.86
C GLY A 5 -5.38 10.24 -5.02
N CYS A 6 -4.51 9.24 -5.25
CA CYS A 6 -4.94 7.88 -5.57
C CYS A 6 -5.22 7.06 -4.30
N ARG A 7 -6.30 6.28 -4.33
CA ARG A 7 -6.61 5.26 -3.33
C ARG A 7 -6.53 3.88 -3.97
N VAL A 8 -5.62 3.04 -3.50
CA VAL A 8 -5.30 1.75 -4.14
C VAL A 8 -5.30 0.63 -3.11
N SER A 9 -5.99 -0.47 -3.41
CA SER A 9 -5.78 -1.75 -2.73
C SER A 9 -5.03 -2.68 -3.66
N ALA A 10 -3.89 -3.22 -3.25
CA ALA A 10 -3.06 -4.09 -4.09
C ALA A 10 -2.37 -5.20 -3.29
N ILE A 11 -2.16 -6.34 -3.97
CA ILE A 11 -1.33 -7.44 -3.49
C ILE A 11 -0.16 -7.59 -4.45
N CYS A 12 1.07 -7.58 -3.94
CA CYS A 12 2.29 -7.67 -4.74
C CYS A 12 3.45 -8.20 -3.89
N ARG A 13 4.56 -8.61 -4.50
CA ARG A 13 5.78 -8.96 -3.73
C ARG A 13 6.55 -7.71 -3.29
N GLN A 14 6.75 -6.76 -4.21
CA GLN A 14 7.43 -5.49 -3.95
C GLN A 14 6.60 -4.35 -4.52
N LEU A 15 6.46 -3.27 -3.75
CA LEU A 15 5.85 -2.04 -4.21
C LEU A 15 6.94 -0.97 -4.38
N ARG A 16 6.91 -0.24 -5.50
CA ARG A 16 7.76 0.94 -5.72
C ARG A 16 6.91 2.13 -6.14
N CYS A 17 6.99 3.22 -5.38
CA CYS A 17 6.39 4.50 -5.72
C CYS A 17 7.49 5.51 -6.07
N ARG A 18 7.27 6.27 -7.14
CA ARG A 18 8.17 7.35 -7.54
C ARG A 18 7.37 8.55 -8.02
N ALA A 19 7.70 9.73 -7.52
CA ALA A 19 6.98 10.97 -7.83
C ALA A 19 5.48 10.86 -7.53
N CYS A 20 5.10 10.29 -6.38
CA CYS A 20 3.70 10.19 -5.97
C CYS A 20 3.40 11.16 -4.83
N SER A 21 2.18 11.69 -4.77
CA SER A 21 1.75 12.60 -3.71
C SER A 21 0.33 12.31 -3.24
N ASP A 22 0.04 12.46 -1.95
CA ASP A 22 -1.32 12.33 -1.41
C ASP A 22 -2.01 11.01 -1.83
N CYS A 23 -1.32 9.89 -1.63
CA CYS A 23 -1.82 8.58 -2.03
C CYS A 23 -2.03 7.69 -0.81
N ALA A 24 -3.15 6.97 -0.77
CA ALA A 24 -3.45 6.00 0.26
C ALA A 24 -3.46 4.58 -0.33
N LEU A 25 -2.54 3.73 0.14
CA LEU A 25 -2.34 2.38 -0.38
C LEU A 25 -2.59 1.33 0.71
N ARG A 26 -3.47 0.38 0.42
CA ARG A 26 -3.74 -0.80 1.25
C ARG A 26 -3.09 -2.03 0.63
N LEU A 27 -2.13 -2.62 1.33
CA LEU A 27 -1.16 -3.51 0.73
C LEU A 27 -1.07 -4.87 1.42
N PHE A 28 -0.83 -5.90 0.59
CA PHE A 28 -0.11 -7.10 0.98
C PHE A 28 1.20 -7.13 0.20
N THR A 29 2.34 -7.04 0.90
CA THR A 29 3.67 -6.88 0.28
C THR A 29 4.81 -7.29 1.21
N LEU A 30 6.02 -7.48 0.67
CA LEU A 30 7.26 -7.65 1.44
C LEU A 30 7.92 -6.32 1.85
N GLY A 31 7.33 -5.18 1.50
CA GLY A 31 7.83 -3.87 1.89
C GLY A 31 7.62 -2.83 0.80
N PRO A 32 7.01 -1.68 1.11
CA PRO A 32 6.94 -0.55 0.19
C PRO A 32 8.28 0.18 0.07
N ILE A 33 8.59 0.66 -1.13
CA ILE A 33 9.69 1.57 -1.38
C ILE A 33 9.12 2.86 -1.97
N ILE A 34 9.51 4.01 -1.43
CA ILE A 34 9.14 5.32 -1.97
C ILE A 34 10.38 6.14 -2.33
N GLU A 35 10.25 6.97 -3.36
CA GLU A 35 11.30 7.86 -3.88
C GLU A 35 10.63 9.11 -4.45
N SER A 36 11.18 10.30 -4.20
CA SER A 36 10.58 11.60 -4.58
C SER A 36 9.07 11.68 -4.34
N SER A 37 8.56 11.11 -3.24
CA SER A 37 7.13 10.96 -2.96
C SER A 37 6.78 11.47 -1.57
N VAL A 38 5.62 12.10 -1.40
CA VAL A 38 5.22 12.80 -0.16
C VAL A 38 3.76 12.53 0.19
N ALA A 39 3.38 12.69 1.46
CA ALA A 39 2.02 12.44 1.94
C ALA A 39 1.49 11.04 1.54
N MET A 40 2.34 10.03 1.67
CA MET A 40 1.99 8.64 1.37
C MET A 40 1.39 7.96 2.61
N VAL A 41 0.21 7.36 2.49
CA VAL A 41 -0.44 6.65 3.60
C VAL A 41 -0.49 5.17 3.29
N PHE A 42 0.05 4.33 4.15
CA PHE A 42 0.06 2.88 3.98
C PHE A 42 -0.85 2.19 4.99
N GLY A 43 -1.59 1.18 4.55
CA GLY A 43 -2.42 0.32 5.39
C GLY A 43 -2.35 -1.15 4.96
N PRO A 44 -2.88 -2.08 5.75
CA PRO A 44 -3.01 -3.48 5.35
C PRO A 44 -4.04 -3.64 4.22
N TRP A 45 -3.87 -4.67 3.40
CA TRP A 45 -4.87 -5.11 2.44
C TRP A 45 -6.24 -5.33 3.12
N ASN A 46 -7.31 -4.87 2.48
CA ASN A 46 -8.67 -4.84 3.04
C ASN A 46 -9.73 -5.43 2.08
N GLY A 47 -9.33 -6.23 1.10
CA GLY A 47 -10.24 -6.73 0.07
C GLY A 47 -10.55 -8.22 0.19
N ARG A 48 -11.78 -8.61 -0.13
CA ARG A 48 -12.13 -10.03 -0.31
C ARG A 48 -13.10 -10.19 -1.47
N TYR A 49 -12.80 -11.11 -2.38
CA TYR A 49 -13.66 -11.37 -3.54
C TYR A 49 -13.54 -12.84 -3.99
N PRO A 50 -14.55 -13.37 -4.71
CA PRO A 50 -14.53 -14.71 -5.25
C PRO A 50 -13.29 -14.94 -6.12
N ARG A 51 -12.64 -16.10 -5.95
CA ARG A 51 -11.41 -16.49 -6.65
C ARG A 51 -10.13 -15.78 -6.22
N LEU A 52 -10.14 -14.95 -5.17
CA LEU A 52 -8.91 -14.34 -4.63
C LEU A 52 -7.80 -15.39 -4.39
N SER A 53 -8.11 -16.52 -3.75
CA SER A 53 -7.12 -17.59 -3.50
C SER A 53 -6.54 -18.19 -4.78
N SER A 54 -7.37 -18.34 -5.83
CA SER A 54 -6.92 -18.84 -7.14
C SER A 54 -6.01 -17.82 -7.83
N HIS A 55 -6.34 -16.52 -7.76
CA HIS A 55 -5.47 -15.47 -8.29
C HIS A 55 -4.14 -15.40 -7.55
N LEU A 56 -4.15 -15.51 -6.21
CA LEU A 56 -2.92 -15.57 -5.40
C LEU A 56 -2.04 -16.77 -5.81
N ALA A 57 -2.63 -17.96 -5.91
CA ALA A 57 -1.94 -19.16 -6.35
C ALA A 57 -1.32 -18.99 -7.76
N SER A 58 -2.09 -18.45 -8.72
CA SER A 58 -1.60 -18.20 -10.08
C SER A 58 -0.50 -17.15 -10.15
N SER A 59 -0.48 -16.20 -9.21
CA SER A 59 0.57 -15.17 -9.10
C SER A 59 1.81 -15.65 -8.32
N GLY A 60 1.75 -16.86 -7.75
CA GLY A 60 2.80 -17.41 -6.88
C GLY A 60 2.99 -16.62 -5.58
N ILE A 61 1.95 -15.94 -5.09
CA ILE A 61 1.97 -15.23 -3.81
C ILE A 61 1.45 -16.19 -2.75
N ASP A 62 2.28 -16.48 -1.74
CA ASP A 62 1.87 -17.26 -0.59
C ASP A 62 0.91 -16.42 0.29
N PRO A 63 -0.36 -16.85 0.46
CA PRO A 63 -1.31 -16.15 1.32
C PRO A 63 -0.91 -16.15 2.80
N ASN A 64 0.00 -17.04 3.22
CA ASN A 64 0.47 -17.14 4.60
C ASN A 64 1.75 -16.33 4.87
N ALA A 65 2.32 -15.67 3.84
CA ALA A 65 3.50 -14.85 4.02
C ALA A 65 3.20 -13.65 4.96
N ILE A 66 4.23 -13.22 5.69
CA ILE A 66 4.13 -12.06 6.57
C ILE A 66 3.89 -10.80 5.72
N ASN A 67 2.78 -10.12 5.96
CA ASN A 67 2.48 -8.85 5.30
C ASN A 67 3.29 -7.70 5.93
N GLN A 68 4.28 -7.20 5.19
CA GLN A 68 5.19 -6.14 5.62
C GLN A 68 4.81 -4.75 5.07
N TRP A 69 3.52 -4.46 4.94
CA TRP A 69 3.03 -3.14 4.47
C TRP A 69 3.56 -1.93 5.28
N ARG A 70 3.98 -2.14 6.54
CA ARG A 70 4.58 -1.10 7.42
C ARG A 70 6.08 -0.92 7.26
N ALA A 71 6.78 -1.87 6.64
CA ALA A 71 8.23 -1.84 6.48
C ALA A 71 8.61 -0.97 5.27
N VAL A 72 8.26 0.32 5.34
CA VAL A 72 8.47 1.28 4.26
C VAL A 72 9.93 1.72 4.24
N HIS A 73 10.58 1.55 3.10
CA HIS A 73 11.89 2.11 2.83
C HIS A 73 11.75 3.42 2.03
N ASP A 74 12.29 4.51 2.56
CA ASP A 74 12.17 5.85 1.99
C ASP A 74 13.51 6.32 1.40
N PHE A 75 13.58 6.38 0.07
CA PHE A 75 14.72 6.89 -0.71
C PHE A 75 14.57 8.37 -1.12
N ASN A 76 13.62 9.11 -0.55
CA ASN A 76 13.59 10.56 -0.77
C ASN A 76 14.96 11.17 -0.43
N GLU A 77 15.50 12.00 -1.33
CA GLU A 77 16.73 12.75 -1.04
C GLU A 77 16.54 13.48 0.30
N PRO A 78 17.56 13.52 1.19
CA PRO A 78 17.50 14.25 2.44
C PRO A 78 17.50 15.77 2.16
N HIS A 79 16.43 16.27 1.54
CA HIS A 79 16.26 17.67 1.15
C HIS A 79 15.73 18.53 2.29
N LEU A 80 15.87 18.09 3.54
CA LEU A 80 15.23 18.74 4.67
C LEU A 80 16.31 19.05 5.69
N ALA A 81 16.65 20.34 5.72
CA ALA A 81 17.54 20.96 6.69
C ALA A 81 17.24 20.45 8.10
N ALA A 82 18.29 20.35 8.93
CA ALA A 82 18.20 19.92 10.32
C ALA A 82 17.06 20.66 11.05
N GLY A 83 15.96 19.95 11.33
CA GLY A 83 14.95 20.38 12.30
C GLY A 83 13.47 20.35 11.90
N CYS A 84 13.06 20.28 10.61
CA CYS A 84 11.70 20.76 10.28
C CYS A 84 10.89 20.04 9.18
N THR A 85 10.70 18.71 9.18
CA THR A 85 9.62 18.14 8.35
C THR A 85 8.96 16.87 8.87
N PRO A 86 7.63 16.74 8.71
CA PRO A 86 6.93 15.47 8.91
C PRO A 86 7.45 14.41 7.92
N SER A 87 7.42 13.14 8.34
CA SER A 87 7.74 11.99 7.50
C SER A 87 7.00 12.03 6.16
N ASN A 88 7.65 11.63 5.06
CA ASN A 88 7.04 11.56 3.72
C ASN A 88 5.89 10.54 3.63
N TRP A 89 5.78 9.70 4.64
CA TRP A 89 4.74 8.70 4.75
C TRP A 89 4.27 8.52 6.20
N SER A 90 3.06 7.98 6.34
CA SER A 90 2.52 7.54 7.62
C SER A 90 1.78 6.21 7.49
N ALA A 91 1.63 5.51 8.61
CA ALA A 91 0.64 4.45 8.69
C ALA A 91 -0.77 5.05 8.65
N MET A 92 -1.71 4.33 8.05
CA MET A 92 -3.13 4.66 8.12
C MET A 92 -3.60 4.56 9.57
N LEU A 93 -4.30 5.59 10.04
CA LEU A 93 -4.89 5.60 11.37
C LEU A 93 -5.95 4.51 11.50
N PRO A 94 -6.16 3.92 12.69
CA PRO A 94 -7.19 2.90 12.90
C PRO A 94 -8.56 3.30 12.35
N ASP A 95 -9.00 4.53 12.64
CA ASP A 95 -10.32 5.03 12.20
C ASP A 95 -10.41 5.22 10.68
N ALA A 96 -9.26 5.44 10.02
CA ALA A 96 -9.17 5.58 8.57
C ALA A 96 -9.08 4.22 7.85
N LEU A 97 -8.89 3.11 8.57
CA LEU A 97 -8.86 1.76 7.98
C LEU A 97 -10.21 1.39 7.35
N GLY A 98 -11.30 2.02 7.78
CA GLY A 98 -12.64 1.84 7.21
C GLY A 98 -13.08 0.37 7.17
N GLU A 99 -14.19 0.11 6.50
CA GLU A 99 -14.63 -1.26 6.26
C GLU A 99 -13.83 -1.93 5.13
N ALA A 100 -13.58 -3.23 5.30
CA ALA A 100 -13.05 -4.05 4.22
C ALA A 100 -14.08 -4.12 3.09
N TRP A 101 -13.62 -4.01 1.84
CA TRP A 101 -14.53 -4.16 0.70
C TRP A 101 -14.68 -5.63 0.34
N THR A 102 -15.93 -6.03 0.10
CA THR A 102 -16.28 -7.35 -0.41
C THR A 102 -16.99 -7.21 -1.75
N VAL A 103 -16.75 -8.17 -2.64
CA VAL A 103 -17.58 -8.33 -3.84
C VAL A 103 -18.36 -9.61 -3.65
N GLU A 104 -19.68 -9.51 -3.58
CA GLU A 104 -20.54 -10.70 -3.55
C GLU A 104 -20.55 -11.38 -4.92
N SER A 105 -20.69 -12.71 -4.93
CA SER A 105 -20.91 -13.43 -6.18
C SER A 105 -22.28 -13.04 -6.72
N VAL A 106 -22.33 -12.44 -7.91
CA VAL A 106 -23.60 -12.27 -8.64
C VAL A 106 -24.15 -13.68 -8.90
N PRO A 107 -25.39 -13.98 -8.52
CA PRO A 107 -26.03 -15.23 -8.91
C PRO A 107 -26.05 -15.32 -10.44
N GLY A 108 -25.54 -16.43 -10.98
CA GLY A 108 -25.58 -16.74 -12.41
C GLY A 108 -26.96 -17.21 -12.85
#